data_AF-A0A5K0X6T1-F1
#
_entry.id   AF-A0A5K0X6T1-F1
#
_cell.length_a   1.000
_cell.length_b   1.000
_cell.length_c   1.000
_cell.angle_alpha   90.00
_cell.angle_beta   90.00
_cell.angle_gamma   90.00
#
_symmetry.space_group_name_H-M   'P 1'
#
loop_
_entity.id
_entity.type
_entity.pdbx_description
1 polymer ?
#
loop_
_entity_poly.entity_id
_entity_poly.type
_entity_poly.pdbx_seq_one_letter_code
_entity_poly.pdbx_strand_id
1 'polypeptide(L)'
;IYTGDGKVIHFTRAADQEVGTGTFLDRILLSSSLSHTRNPCEKCGDLSAASGVIISCLDCFLSGGELYRFEYEVTPAFFIAKARGGTCTLAKSDTPEEVLHRATYLLQNGFGIYHIFKNNCEDFAIYCKTGLLVITNISVGRSGQAASFVAAATAVVSSPLRFLTTSFSGLAVVAGGMYCVSRYVADIGMRRDVEKIPVERLVARP
;
A
#
# COMPACT_ATOMS: atom_id res chain seq x y z
N ILE A 1 8.23 0.49 7.87
CA ILE A 1 8.56 1.67 8.69
C ILE A 1 9.97 1.51 9.22
N TYR A 2 10.89 2.40 8.84
CA TYR A 2 12.26 2.38 9.34
C TYR A 2 12.29 2.90 10.78
N THR A 3 12.92 2.16 11.69
CA THR A 3 12.95 2.49 13.14
C THR A 3 14.31 2.98 13.62
N GLY A 4 15.30 3.10 12.72
CA GLY A 4 16.70 3.30 13.10
C GLY A 4 17.49 1.99 13.16
N ASP A 5 18.81 2.09 13.33
CA ASP A 5 19.74 0.96 13.51
C ASP A 5 19.64 -0.13 12.43
N GLY A 6 19.30 0.24 11.20
CA GLY A 6 19.13 -0.73 10.12
C GLY A 6 17.94 -1.67 10.32
N LYS A 7 16.91 -1.28 11.10
CA LYS A 7 15.71 -2.09 11.36
C LYS A 7 14.46 -1.51 10.72
N VAL A 8 13.56 -2.40 10.33
CA VAL A 8 12.29 -2.05 9.69
C VAL A 8 11.16 -2.87 10.31
N ILE A 9 10.10 -2.20 10.74
CA ILE A 9 8.81 -2.83 11.07
C ILE A 9 7.96 -2.86 9.80
N HIS A 10 7.49 -4.02 9.38
CA HIS A 10 6.67 -4.18 8.18
C HIS A 10 5.59 -5.25 8.37
N PHE A 11 4.56 -5.19 7.53
CA PHE A 11 3.44 -6.12 7.56
C PHE A 11 3.58 -7.14 6.42
N THR A 12 3.57 -8.43 6.76
CA THR A 12 3.84 -9.52 5.83
C THR A 12 2.78 -10.62 5.91
N ARG A 13 2.64 -11.37 4.82
CA ARG A 13 1.82 -12.60 4.79
C ARG A 13 2.56 -13.75 5.47
N ALA A 14 1.81 -14.71 5.99
CA ALA A 14 2.36 -16.02 6.38
C ALA A 14 2.79 -16.81 5.14
N ALA A 15 3.89 -17.56 5.22
CA ALA A 15 4.44 -18.32 4.08
C ALA A 15 3.44 -19.36 3.52
N ASP A 16 2.58 -19.90 4.37
CA ASP A 16 1.64 -21.01 4.16
C ASP A 16 0.24 -20.62 3.66
N GLN A 17 -0.07 -19.32 3.51
CA GLN A 17 -1.31 -18.89 2.84
C GLN A 17 -1.11 -18.78 1.32
N GLU A 18 -1.25 -19.91 0.62
CA GLU A 18 -1.34 -20.00 -0.83
C GLU A 18 -2.68 -19.47 -1.36
N VAL A 19 -2.64 -18.45 -2.23
CA VAL A 19 -3.10 -18.51 -3.65
C VAL A 19 -2.40 -17.35 -4.36
N GLY A 20 -1.14 -17.55 -4.75
CA GLY A 20 -0.46 -16.72 -5.74
C GLY A 20 -0.48 -17.49 -7.06
N THR A 21 -1.13 -16.95 -8.09
CA THR A 21 -1.28 -17.55 -9.42
C THR A 21 0.05 -17.78 -10.17
N GLY A 22 1.21 -17.52 -9.57
CA GLY A 22 2.52 -17.73 -10.18
C GLY A 22 2.83 -16.74 -11.30
N THR A 23 2.22 -15.56 -11.26
CA THR A 23 2.35 -14.57 -12.35
C THR A 23 3.45 -13.55 -12.04
N PHE A 24 4.00 -12.92 -13.07
CA PHE A 24 5.01 -11.85 -12.96
C PHE A 24 4.63 -10.71 -11.99
N LEU A 25 3.33 -10.50 -11.76
CA LEU A 25 2.80 -9.54 -10.78
C LEU A 25 3.10 -9.92 -9.33
N ASP A 26 3.21 -11.21 -9.02
CA ASP A 26 3.61 -11.68 -7.69
C ASP A 26 5.01 -11.11 -7.39
N ARG A 27 5.96 -11.21 -8.33
CA ARG A 27 7.33 -10.70 -8.13
C ARG A 27 7.42 -9.19 -7.87
N ILE A 28 6.49 -8.40 -8.40
CA ILE A 28 6.43 -6.93 -8.22
C ILE A 28 5.73 -6.57 -6.89
N LEU A 29 4.80 -7.41 -6.43
CA LEU A 29 4.07 -7.23 -5.17
C LEU A 29 4.77 -7.86 -3.95
N LEU A 30 5.75 -8.74 -4.16
CA LEU A 30 6.47 -9.54 -3.15
C LEU A 30 7.70 -8.84 -2.53
N SER A 31 7.72 -7.51 -2.44
CA SER A 31 8.85 -6.76 -1.86
C SER A 31 9.24 -7.18 -0.43
N SER A 32 8.38 -7.93 0.28
CA SER A 32 8.63 -8.42 1.64
C SER A 32 8.57 -9.94 1.77
N SER A 33 8.72 -10.69 0.66
CA SER A 33 8.86 -12.15 0.77
C SER A 33 10.25 -12.46 1.31
N LEU A 34 10.31 -12.98 2.54
CA LEU A 34 11.54 -13.48 3.14
C LEU A 34 12.09 -14.57 2.23
N SER A 35 13.16 -14.25 1.51
CA SER A 35 13.87 -15.24 0.72
C SER A 35 14.44 -16.30 1.65
N HIS A 36 14.19 -17.57 1.31
CA HIS A 36 14.81 -18.72 1.97
C HIS A 36 16.34 -18.70 1.76
N THR A 37 17.06 -17.92 2.57
CA THR A 37 18.49 -18.13 2.74
C THR A 37 18.66 -19.37 3.59
N ARG A 38 19.48 -20.33 3.13
CA ARG A 38 19.74 -21.61 3.82
C ARG A 38 20.31 -21.45 5.24
N ASN A 39 20.75 -20.24 5.61
CA ASN A 39 21.20 -19.89 6.95
C ASN A 39 20.30 -18.75 7.51
N PRO A 40 19.85 -18.85 8.77
CA PRO A 40 19.11 -17.79 9.43
C PRO A 40 19.99 -16.55 9.62
N CYS A 41 19.38 -15.36 9.54
CA CYS A 41 20.09 -14.11 9.72
C CYS A 41 20.54 -13.97 11.19
N GLU A 42 21.80 -13.64 11.44
CA GLU A 42 22.28 -13.42 12.82
C GLU A 42 21.55 -12.29 13.55
N LYS A 43 21.06 -11.28 12.81
CA LYS A 43 20.32 -10.14 13.38
C LYS A 43 18.82 -10.43 13.58
N CYS A 44 18.22 -11.29 12.75
CA CYS A 44 16.78 -11.49 12.71
C CYS A 44 16.32 -12.87 13.18
N GLY A 45 17.24 -13.83 13.26
CA GLY A 45 16.90 -15.25 13.40
C GLY A 45 16.23 -15.82 12.15
N ASP A 46 15.44 -16.88 12.38
CA ASP A 46 14.57 -17.47 11.36
C ASP A 46 13.19 -16.79 11.40
N LEU A 47 12.88 -16.04 10.35
CA LEU A 47 11.59 -15.39 10.16
C LEU A 47 10.70 -16.13 9.15
N SER A 48 11.10 -17.31 8.66
CA SER A 48 10.41 -18.01 7.57
C SER A 48 8.94 -18.33 7.85
N ALA A 49 8.57 -18.55 9.12
CA ALA A 49 7.19 -18.77 9.56
C ALA A 49 6.50 -17.51 10.12
N ALA A 50 7.19 -16.36 10.15
CA ALA A 50 6.66 -15.15 10.74
C ALA A 50 5.57 -14.52 9.85
N SER A 51 4.46 -14.10 10.46
CA SER A 51 3.33 -13.49 9.77
C SER A 51 2.80 -12.29 10.53
N GLY A 52 2.07 -11.42 9.84
CA GLY A 52 1.54 -10.20 10.44
C GLY A 52 2.58 -9.10 10.52
N VAL A 53 2.58 -8.32 11.60
CA VAL A 53 3.52 -7.21 11.77
C VAL A 53 4.80 -7.78 12.38
N ILE A 54 5.92 -7.62 11.68
CA ILE A 54 7.21 -8.16 12.10
C ILE A 54 8.28 -7.08 12.05
N ILE A 55 9.41 -7.33 12.72
CA ILE A 55 10.62 -6.52 12.65
C ILE A 55 11.75 -7.33 12.02
N SER A 56 12.45 -6.73 11.07
CA SER A 56 13.60 -7.32 10.40
C SER A 56 14.72 -6.30 10.20
N CYS A 57 15.93 -6.76 9.91
CA CYS A 57 17.00 -5.89 9.44
C CYS A 57 16.75 -5.47 8.00
N LEU A 58 17.34 -4.35 7.60
CA LEU A 58 17.19 -3.76 6.27
C LEU A 58 17.62 -4.72 5.16
N ASP A 59 18.68 -5.51 5.38
CA ASP A 59 19.18 -6.48 4.42
C ASP A 59 18.16 -7.61 4.16
N CYS A 60 17.56 -8.15 5.22
CA CYS A 60 16.50 -9.16 5.13
C CYS A 60 15.23 -8.59 4.51
N PHE A 61 14.87 -7.35 4.86
CA PHE A 61 13.72 -6.66 4.26
C PHE A 61 13.91 -6.45 2.76
N LEU A 62 15.10 -6.05 2.32
CA LEU A 62 15.40 -5.78 0.91
C LEU A 62 15.51 -7.06 0.10
N SER A 63 16.10 -8.11 0.67
CA SER A 63 16.35 -9.37 -0.03
C SER A 63 17.07 -9.16 -1.38
N GLY A 64 18.03 -8.23 -1.42
CA GLY A 64 18.77 -7.86 -2.64
C GLY A 64 18.03 -6.90 -3.59
N GLY A 65 16.84 -6.42 -3.22
CA GLY A 65 16.11 -5.36 -3.91
C GLY A 65 16.62 -3.95 -3.57
N GLU A 66 16.01 -2.95 -4.21
CA GLU A 66 16.32 -1.54 -4.01
C GLU A 66 15.34 -0.86 -3.04
N LEU A 67 15.84 0.11 -2.29
CA LEU A 67 15.00 0.95 -1.44
C LEU A 67 14.35 2.06 -2.24
N TYR A 68 13.03 2.14 -2.14
CA TYR A 68 12.27 3.30 -2.59
C TYR A 68 11.65 4.01 -1.39
N ARG A 69 11.86 5.33 -1.30
CA ARG A 69 11.26 6.15 -0.24
C ARG A 69 9.93 6.73 -0.74
N PHE A 70 8.84 6.30 -0.11
CA PHE A 70 7.51 6.83 -0.37
C PHE A 70 7.41 8.31 0.05
N GLU A 71 6.82 9.15 -0.81
CA GLU A 71 6.72 10.59 -0.60
C GLU A 71 5.35 10.98 -0.04
N TYR A 72 5.32 11.90 0.94
CA TYR A 72 4.11 12.36 1.63
C TYR A 72 3.95 13.86 1.42
N GLU A 73 2.72 14.38 1.55
CA GLU A 73 2.39 15.80 1.36
C GLU A 73 2.87 16.35 0.00
N VAL A 74 2.82 15.52 -1.06
CA VAL A 74 3.21 15.98 -2.40
C VAL A 74 2.17 16.94 -2.98
N THR A 75 2.55 17.74 -3.98
CA THR A 75 1.57 18.59 -4.67
C THR A 75 0.67 17.77 -5.61
N PRO A 76 -0.56 18.21 -5.90
CA PRO A 76 -1.42 17.57 -6.91
C PRO A 76 -0.75 17.41 -8.27
N ALA A 77 0.01 18.42 -8.72
CA ALA A 77 0.75 18.36 -9.97
C ALA A 77 1.82 17.26 -9.97
N PHE A 78 2.57 17.13 -8.86
CA PHE A 78 3.55 16.07 -8.70
C PHE A 78 2.90 14.68 -8.68
N PHE A 79 1.80 14.53 -7.94
CA PHE A 79 1.05 13.27 -7.86
C PHE A 79 0.52 12.82 -9.24
N ILE A 80 -0.07 13.75 -10.01
CA ILE A 80 -0.58 13.47 -11.36
C ILE A 80 0.55 13.13 -12.33
N ALA A 81 1.70 13.82 -12.23
CA ALA A 81 2.86 13.57 -13.08
C ALA A 81 3.52 12.19 -12.82
N LYS A 82 3.39 11.63 -11.61
CA LYS A 82 3.91 10.30 -11.29
C LYS A 82 3.04 9.21 -11.91
N ALA A 83 3.41 8.70 -13.08
CA ALA A 83 2.67 7.65 -13.78
C ALA A 83 2.49 6.35 -12.97
N ARG A 84 3.45 6.02 -12.08
CA ARG A 84 3.40 4.82 -11.24
C ARG A 84 2.70 5.11 -9.90
N GLY A 85 1.61 4.39 -9.63
CA GLY A 85 0.96 4.36 -8.31
C GLY A 85 1.84 3.76 -7.20
N GLY A 86 1.47 3.97 -5.94
CA GLY A 86 2.18 3.40 -4.79
C GLY A 86 3.56 4.03 -4.51
N THR A 87 3.78 5.27 -4.97
CA THR A 87 5.05 5.98 -4.81
C THR A 87 4.95 7.25 -3.96
N CYS A 88 3.77 7.86 -3.91
CA CYS A 88 3.51 9.08 -3.15
C CYS A 88 2.04 9.18 -2.75
N THR A 89 1.75 10.08 -1.80
CA THR A 89 0.40 10.46 -1.39
C THR A 89 0.30 11.96 -1.13
N LEU A 90 -0.91 12.50 -1.28
CA LEU A 90 -1.22 13.89 -0.92
C LEU A 90 -1.40 14.04 0.59
N ALA A 91 -1.61 12.94 1.31
CA ALA A 91 -1.71 12.95 2.76
C ALA A 91 -0.39 13.35 3.43
N LYS A 92 -0.51 14.19 4.45
CA LYS A 92 0.62 14.57 5.30
C LYS A 92 1.01 13.42 6.22
N SER A 93 2.32 13.20 6.38
CA SER A 93 2.84 12.33 7.42
C SER A 93 2.76 13.02 8.77
N ASP A 94 2.38 12.26 9.78
CA ASP A 94 2.53 12.63 11.18
C ASP A 94 4.02 12.66 11.60
N THR A 95 4.25 13.14 12.82
CA THR A 95 5.58 13.25 13.42
C THR A 95 6.28 11.89 13.53
N PRO A 96 7.62 11.82 13.45
CA PRO A 96 8.35 10.57 13.63
C PRO A 96 7.96 9.81 14.91
N GLU A 97 7.69 10.53 15.99
CA GLU A 97 7.30 9.98 17.29
C GLU A 97 5.95 9.25 17.21
N GLU A 98 4.93 9.88 16.61
CA GLU A 98 3.62 9.25 16.38
C GLU A 98 3.72 8.04 15.44
N VAL A 99 4.56 8.15 14.40
CA VAL A 99 4.77 7.06 13.43
C VAL A 99 5.41 5.84 14.08
N LEU A 100 6.46 6.05 14.87
CA LEU A 100 7.17 5.00 15.59
C LEU A 100 6.31 4.40 16.69
N HIS A 101 5.52 5.23 17.40
CA HIS A 101 4.53 4.75 18.37
C HIS A 101 3.56 3.77 17.73
N ARG A 102 2.91 4.15 16.62
CA ARG A 102 1.97 3.27 15.91
C ARG A 102 2.62 1.98 15.42
N ALA A 103 3.78 2.08 14.76
CA ALA A 103 4.46 0.91 14.23
C ALA A 103 4.88 -0.08 15.33
N THR A 104 5.39 0.44 16.46
CA THR A 104 5.82 -0.38 17.60
C THR A 104 4.64 -0.99 18.34
N TYR A 105 3.55 -0.24 18.51
CA TYR A 105 2.33 -0.75 19.11
C TYR A 105 1.72 -1.88 18.27
N LEU A 106 1.68 -1.73 16.94
CA LEU A 106 1.17 -2.76 16.03
C LEU A 106 2.10 -3.97 15.91
N LEU A 107 3.41 -3.81 16.13
CA LEU A 107 4.32 -4.95 16.23
C LEU A 107 3.96 -5.87 17.40
N GLN A 108 3.48 -5.31 18.50
CA GLN A 108 3.10 -6.08 19.70
C GLN A 108 1.67 -6.62 19.64
N ASN A 109 0.76 -5.90 18.98
CA ASN A 109 -0.67 -6.17 19.03
C ASN A 109 -1.27 -6.68 17.70
N GLY A 110 -0.51 -6.65 16.62
CA GLY A 110 -0.96 -7.01 15.28
C GLY A 110 -1.74 -5.89 14.57
N PHE A 111 -1.97 -6.09 13.26
CA PHE A 111 -2.68 -5.16 12.37
C PHE A 111 -3.76 -5.90 11.55
N GLY A 112 -4.40 -6.90 12.17
CA GLY A 112 -5.36 -7.78 11.51
C GLY A 112 -4.72 -8.77 10.52
N ILE A 113 -5.57 -9.40 9.70
CA ILE A 113 -5.16 -10.43 8.75
C ILE A 113 -4.65 -9.77 7.46
N TYR A 114 -3.53 -10.29 6.94
CA TYR A 114 -2.95 -9.81 5.70
C TYR A 114 -3.83 -10.18 4.49
N HIS A 115 -4.19 -9.19 3.68
CA HIS A 115 -4.92 -9.35 2.42
C HIS A 115 -4.32 -8.46 1.34
N ILE A 116 -3.77 -9.06 0.28
CA ILE A 116 -3.04 -8.38 -0.81
C ILE A 116 -3.81 -7.18 -1.39
N PHE A 117 -5.14 -7.24 -1.48
CA PHE A 117 -5.98 -6.19 -2.08
C PHE A 117 -6.71 -5.28 -1.09
N LYS A 118 -6.61 -5.52 0.22
CA LYS A 118 -7.44 -4.84 1.23
C LYS A 118 -6.71 -4.39 2.50
N ASN A 119 -5.84 -5.24 3.04
CA ASN A 119 -5.12 -4.97 4.27
C ASN A 119 -3.71 -5.51 4.07
N ASN A 120 -2.89 -4.74 3.37
CA ASN A 120 -1.55 -5.15 2.95
C ASN A 120 -0.46 -4.25 3.55
N CYS A 121 0.77 -4.42 3.08
CA CYS A 121 1.92 -3.63 3.53
C CYS A 121 1.78 -2.13 3.26
N GLU A 122 1.08 -1.72 2.19
CA GLU A 122 0.80 -0.32 1.85
C GLU A 122 -0.20 0.26 2.85
N ASP A 123 -1.31 -0.44 3.13
CA ASP A 123 -2.30 -0.02 4.14
C ASP A 123 -1.65 0.17 5.52
N PHE A 124 -0.83 -0.79 5.93
CA PHE A 124 -0.06 -0.71 7.17
C PHE A 124 0.87 0.52 7.20
N ALA A 125 1.64 0.73 6.13
CA ALA A 125 2.59 1.83 6.07
C ALA A 125 1.88 3.20 6.07
N ILE A 126 0.80 3.33 5.29
CA ILE A 126 -0.02 4.53 5.23
C ILE A 126 -0.66 4.82 6.58
N TYR A 127 -1.24 3.83 7.25
CA TYR A 127 -1.80 4.01 8.59
C TYR A 127 -0.73 4.42 9.60
N CYS A 128 0.42 3.72 9.62
CA CYS A 128 1.52 4.10 10.51
C CYS A 128 1.98 5.53 10.25
N LYS A 129 1.98 5.99 9.00
CA LYS A 129 2.48 7.32 8.62
C LYS A 129 1.48 8.46 8.82
N THR A 130 0.19 8.20 8.71
CA THR A 130 -0.85 9.25 8.67
C THR A 130 -1.90 9.12 9.78
N GLY A 131 -2.00 7.95 10.41
CA GLY A 131 -3.09 7.58 11.31
C GLY A 131 -4.45 7.41 10.61
N LEU A 132 -4.52 7.54 9.28
CA LEU A 132 -5.76 7.49 8.52
C LEU A 132 -6.11 6.03 8.16
N LEU A 133 -7.38 5.69 8.34
CA LEU A 133 -7.98 4.46 7.84
C LEU A 133 -9.26 4.75 7.07
N VAL A 134 -9.44 4.02 5.99
CA VAL A 134 -10.70 4.02 5.23
C VAL A 134 -11.78 3.30 6.03
N ILE A 135 -12.93 3.93 6.25
CA ILE A 135 -14.01 3.40 7.10
C ILE A 135 -15.09 2.65 6.29
N THR A 136 -15.03 2.65 4.96
CA THR A 136 -16.12 2.10 4.15
C THR A 136 -16.23 0.57 4.23
N ASN A 137 -17.41 0.10 4.63
CA ASN A 137 -17.87 -1.31 4.56
C ASN A 137 -18.14 -1.81 3.12
N ILE A 138 -17.86 -0.99 2.10
CA ILE A 138 -18.08 -1.36 0.71
C ILE A 138 -16.81 -2.03 0.20
N SER A 139 -16.91 -3.34 -0.04
CA SER A 139 -15.85 -4.29 -0.38
C SER A 139 -15.18 -4.08 -1.75
N VAL A 140 -15.12 -2.85 -2.25
CA VAL A 140 -14.36 -2.51 -3.45
C VAL A 140 -12.91 -2.33 -3.01
N GLY A 141 -12.00 -3.14 -3.53
CA GLY A 141 -10.61 -3.29 -3.07
C GLY A 141 -9.96 -1.96 -2.65
N ARG A 142 -9.42 -1.95 -1.43
CA ARG A 142 -8.80 -0.78 -0.78
C ARG A 142 -7.52 -0.33 -1.48
N SER A 143 -6.89 -1.25 -2.23
CA SER A 143 -5.85 -0.94 -3.20
C SER A 143 -6.42 -0.06 -4.32
N GLY A 144 -5.92 1.18 -4.45
CA GLY A 144 -6.38 2.19 -5.42
C GLY A 144 -6.29 1.80 -6.90
N GLN A 145 -5.92 0.56 -7.22
CA GLN A 145 -5.85 0.01 -8.58
C GLN A 145 -7.14 -0.66 -9.05
N ALA A 146 -7.95 -1.26 -8.16
CA ALA A 146 -9.11 -2.06 -8.59
C ALA A 146 -10.39 -1.22 -8.76
N ALA A 147 -10.65 -0.30 -7.82
CA ALA A 147 -11.81 0.61 -7.87
C ALA A 147 -11.80 1.52 -9.11
N SER A 148 -10.60 1.90 -9.57
CA SER A 148 -10.41 2.77 -10.73
C SER A 148 -10.82 2.13 -12.06
N PHE A 149 -10.61 0.82 -12.25
CA PHE A 149 -10.91 0.17 -13.53
C PHE A 149 -12.42 0.04 -13.79
N VAL A 150 -13.23 -0.23 -12.77
CA VAL A 150 -14.67 -0.50 -12.92
C VAL A 150 -15.48 0.79 -13.12
N ALA A 151 -15.18 1.84 -12.35
CA ALA A 151 -15.80 3.15 -12.52
C ALA A 151 -15.37 3.81 -13.84
N ALA A 152 -14.13 3.54 -14.28
CA ALA A 152 -13.65 4.03 -15.55
C ALA A 152 -14.38 3.38 -16.75
N ALA A 153 -14.59 2.07 -16.74
CA ALA A 153 -15.24 1.38 -17.85
C ALA A 153 -16.70 1.83 -18.09
N THR A 154 -17.43 2.22 -17.04
CA THR A 154 -18.85 2.59 -17.13
C THR A 154 -19.09 4.04 -17.58
N ALA A 155 -18.20 4.98 -17.26
CA ALA A 155 -18.31 6.37 -17.69
C ALA A 155 -17.97 6.60 -19.18
N VAL A 156 -17.24 5.67 -19.80
CA VAL A 156 -16.88 5.72 -21.24
C VAL A 156 -18.09 5.45 -22.14
N VAL A 157 -19.07 4.65 -21.69
CA VAL A 157 -20.20 4.21 -22.53
C VAL A 157 -21.29 5.28 -22.67
N SER A 158 -21.39 6.20 -21.70
CA SER A 158 -22.50 7.17 -21.57
C SER A 158 -22.11 8.64 -21.82
N SER A 159 -20.85 8.94 -22.13
CA SER A 159 -20.35 10.32 -22.25
C SER A 159 -19.84 10.69 -23.67
N PRO A 160 -19.70 11.99 -24.00
CA PRO A 160 -19.16 12.48 -25.28
C PRO A 160 -17.74 11.96 -25.59
N LEU A 161 -17.07 11.38 -24.59
CA LEU A 161 -15.75 10.74 -24.70
C LEU A 161 -15.71 9.58 -25.70
N ARG A 162 -16.87 8.99 -26.02
CA ARG A 162 -17.00 7.90 -27.01
C ARG A 162 -16.43 8.26 -28.39
N PHE A 163 -16.44 9.54 -28.77
CA PHE A 163 -15.82 10.00 -30.01
C PHE A 163 -14.28 10.00 -29.93
N LEU A 164 -13.71 10.34 -28.78
CA LEU A 164 -12.27 10.32 -28.55
C LEU A 164 -11.74 8.88 -28.42
N THR A 165 -12.56 7.91 -28.02
CA THR A 165 -12.14 6.49 -27.95
C THR A 165 -12.11 5.77 -29.31
N THR A 166 -12.43 6.44 -30.41
CA THR A 166 -12.48 5.83 -31.76
C THR A 166 -11.11 5.62 -32.39
N SER A 167 -10.07 6.31 -31.92
CA SER A 167 -8.68 6.12 -32.33
C SER A 167 -7.83 5.60 -31.17
N PHE A 168 -6.75 4.90 -31.48
CA PHE A 168 -5.84 4.35 -30.46
C PHE A 168 -5.25 5.44 -29.56
N SER A 169 -4.86 6.58 -30.14
CA SER A 169 -4.32 7.72 -29.40
C SER A 169 -5.36 8.37 -28.49
N GLY A 170 -6.59 8.57 -28.98
CA GLY A 170 -7.65 9.15 -28.18
C GLY A 170 -8.12 8.21 -27.06
N LEU A 171 -8.17 6.90 -27.31
CA LEU A 171 -8.40 5.89 -26.26
C LEU A 171 -7.31 5.92 -25.17
N ALA A 172 -6.03 6.03 -25.57
CA ALA A 172 -4.92 6.12 -24.62
C ALA A 172 -4.99 7.38 -23.75
N VAL A 173 -5.33 8.54 -24.33
CA VAL A 173 -5.51 9.80 -23.58
C VAL A 173 -6.66 9.69 -22.59
N VAL A 174 -7.79 9.12 -23.02
CA VAL A 174 -8.96 8.91 -22.16
C VAL A 174 -8.63 7.97 -21.01
N ALA A 175 -8.04 6.80 -21.30
CA ALA A 175 -7.67 5.83 -20.28
C ALA A 175 -6.65 6.41 -19.29
N GLY A 176 -5.62 7.11 -19.79
CA GLY A 176 -4.60 7.76 -18.96
C GLY A 176 -5.19 8.86 -18.08
N GLY A 177 -6.03 9.73 -18.64
CA GLY A 177 -6.73 10.78 -17.88
C GLY A 177 -7.62 10.20 -16.79
N MET A 178 -8.42 9.18 -17.13
CA MET A 178 -9.30 8.51 -16.16
C MET A 178 -8.50 7.79 -15.08
N TYR A 179 -7.36 7.17 -15.41
CA TYR A 179 -6.45 6.59 -14.43
C TYR A 179 -5.89 7.65 -13.47
N CYS A 180 -5.42 8.79 -13.98
CA CYS A 180 -4.89 9.88 -13.15
C CYS A 180 -5.95 10.47 -12.22
N VAL A 181 -7.15 10.76 -12.74
CA VAL A 181 -8.26 11.26 -11.93
C VAL A 181 -8.68 10.22 -10.89
N SER A 182 -8.82 8.96 -11.27
CA SER A 182 -9.22 7.89 -10.34
C SER A 182 -8.20 7.71 -9.21
N ARG A 183 -6.90 7.74 -9.51
CA ARG A 183 -5.87 7.70 -8.47
C ARG A 183 -5.92 8.93 -7.56
N TYR A 184 -6.11 10.11 -8.14
CA TYR A 184 -6.17 11.35 -7.37
C TYR A 184 -7.33 11.35 -6.38
N VAL A 185 -8.53 10.95 -6.80
CA VAL A 185 -9.70 10.92 -5.90
C VAL A 185 -9.67 9.75 -4.91
N ALA A 186 -8.95 8.67 -5.23
CA ALA A 186 -8.78 7.52 -4.33
C ALA A 186 -7.65 7.72 -3.31
N ASP A 187 -6.78 8.71 -3.49
CA ASP A 187 -5.69 9.01 -2.57
C ASP A 187 -6.23 9.29 -1.16
N ILE A 188 -5.51 8.79 -0.15
CA ILE A 188 -5.96 8.87 1.24
C ILE A 188 -6.04 10.31 1.76
N GLY A 189 -5.28 11.24 1.16
CA GLY A 189 -5.34 12.67 1.47
C GLY A 189 -6.51 13.41 0.82
N MET A 190 -7.20 12.80 -0.15
CA MET A 190 -8.30 13.44 -0.90
C MET A 190 -9.67 12.83 -0.61
N ARG A 191 -9.72 11.53 -0.35
CA ARG A 191 -10.97 10.82 -0.08
C ARG A 191 -11.64 11.32 1.21
N ARG A 192 -12.97 11.22 1.26
CA ARG A 192 -13.78 11.73 2.38
C ARG A 192 -14.19 10.66 3.39
N ASP A 193 -13.98 9.39 3.07
CA ASP A 193 -14.37 8.23 3.86
C ASP A 193 -13.21 7.66 4.67
N VAL A 194 -12.34 8.54 5.16
CA VAL A 194 -11.23 8.21 6.07
C VAL A 194 -11.44 8.85 7.44
N GLU A 195 -11.02 8.16 8.48
CA GLU A 195 -10.95 8.67 9.84
C GLU A 195 -9.52 8.50 10.36
N LYS A 196 -9.05 9.51 11.09
CA LYS A 196 -7.80 9.40 11.84
C LYS A 196 -8.11 8.66 13.15
N ILE A 197 -7.56 7.46 13.29
CA ILE A 197 -7.85 6.56 14.41
C ILE A 197 -6.58 6.38 15.25
N PRO A 198 -6.63 6.57 16.58
CA PRO A 198 -5.54 6.20 17.48
C PRO A 198 -5.28 4.68 17.45
N VAL A 199 -4.02 4.27 17.59
CA VAL A 199 -3.63 2.86 17.45
C VAL A 199 -4.22 1.94 18.51
N GLU A 200 -4.38 2.47 19.71
CA GLU A 200 -5.03 1.79 20.83
C GLU A 200 -6.49 1.48 20.49
N ARG A 201 -7.19 2.44 19.86
CA ARG A 201 -8.58 2.26 19.43
C ARG A 201 -8.68 1.32 18.24
N LEU A 202 -7.70 1.31 17.34
CA LEU A 202 -7.67 0.37 16.22
C LEU A 202 -7.61 -1.08 16.72
N VAL A 203 -6.68 -1.37 17.64
CA VAL A 203 -6.48 -2.71 18.20
C VAL A 203 -7.63 -3.12 19.12
N ALA A 204 -8.23 -2.18 19.85
CA ALA A 204 -9.37 -2.47 20.73
C ALA A 204 -10.69 -2.76 20.00
N ARG A 205 -10.75 -2.58 18.66
CA ARG A 205 -11.92 -2.98 17.88
C ARG A 205 -11.93 -4.51 17.77
N PRO A 206 -12.96 -5.20 18.28
CA PRO A 206 -13.08 -6.65 18.17
C PRO A 206 -13.24 -7.13 16.73
#